data_AF-A0A074XGQ3-F1
#
_entry.id   AF-A0A074XGQ3-F1
#
_cell.length_a   1.000
_cell.length_b   1.000
_cell.length_c   1.000
_cell.angle_alpha   90.00
_cell.angle_beta   90.00
_cell.angle_gamma   90.00
#
_symmetry.space_group_name_H-M   'P 1'
#
loop_
_entity.id
_entity.type
_entity.pdbx_description
1 polymer ?
#
loop_
_entity_poly.entity_id
_entity_poly.type
_entity_poly.pdbx_seq_one_letter_code
_entity_poly.pdbx_strand_id
1 'polypeptide(L)' 'MFREHTARLGSCDGASMHTSREARRLIRDLHMTILPDWPPSSPNLNPIENV' A
#
# COMPACT_ATOMS: atom_id res chain seq x y z
N MET A 1 13.79 17.06 20.34
CA MET A 1 13.95 16.38 19.05
C MET A 1 12.62 15.76 18.68
N PHE A 2 11.82 16.44 17.86
CA PHE A 2 10.60 15.88 17.32
C PHE A 2 11.01 14.93 16.19
N ARG A 3 10.90 13.62 16.41
CA ARG A 3 10.94 12.66 15.31
C ARG A 3 9.64 12.87 14.54
N GLU A 4 9.74 13.44 13.35
CA GLU A 4 8.64 13.44 12.40
C GLU A 4 8.33 11.97 12.09
N HIS A 5 7.23 11.46 12.66
CA HIS A 5 6.65 10.21 12.24
C HIS A 5 6.01 10.44 10.86
N THR A 6 6.83 10.48 9.81
CA THR A 6 6.32 10.47 8.44
C THR A 6 5.61 9.15 8.21
N ALA A 7 4.28 9.19 8.14
CA ALA A 7 3.47 8.03 7.82
C ALA A 7 3.98 7.41 6.51
N ARG A 8 4.25 6.11 6.52
CA ARG A 8 4.69 5.39 5.32
C ARG A 8 3.47 5.14 4.45
N LEU A 9 3.43 5.78 3.28
CA LEU A 9 2.39 5.60 2.27
C LEU A 9 2.80 4.49 1.29
N GLY A 10 1.88 3.60 0.96
CA GLY A 10 2.07 2.54 -0.04
C GLY A 10 0.89 2.41 -1.00
N SER A 11 1.14 1.86 -2.18
CA SER A 11 0.13 1.44 -3.15
C SER A 11 0.28 -0.06 -3.42
N CYS A 12 -0.85 -0.76 -3.53
CA CYS A 12 -0.90 -2.16 -3.97
C CYS A 12 -2.08 -2.31 -4.92
N ASP A 13 -1.99 -3.27 -5.84
CA ASP A 13 -3.12 -3.66 -6.67
C ASP A 13 -4.19 -4.42 -5.87
N GLY A 14 -5.28 -4.78 -6.54
CA GLY A 14 -6.39 -5.53 -5.95
C GLY A 14 -6.16 -7.04 -5.77
N ALA A 15 -4.93 -7.56 -5.87
CA ALA A 15 -4.70 -8.99 -5.75
C ALA A 15 -5.14 -9.53 -4.37
N SER A 16 -5.71 -10.74 -4.35
CA SER A 16 -6.28 -11.33 -3.13
C SER A 16 -5.25 -11.50 -2.00
N MET A 17 -3.98 -11.73 -2.33
CA MET A 17 -2.90 -11.82 -1.35
C MET A 17 -2.63 -10.51 -0.62
N HIS A 18 -2.76 -9.36 -1.30
CA HIS A 18 -2.57 -8.03 -0.71
C HIS A 18 -3.72 -7.64 0.24
N THR A 19 -4.88 -8.27 0.10
CA THR A 19 -6.05 -8.04 0.96
C THR A 19 -6.24 -9.13 2.02
N SER A 20 -5.34 -10.11 2.09
CA SER A 20 -5.34 -11.16 3.12
C SER A 20 -5.29 -10.58 4.54
N ARG A 21 -5.81 -11.34 5.51
CA ARG A 21 -5.83 -10.91 6.92
C ARG A 21 -4.42 -10.67 7.45
N GLU A 22 -3.49 -11.51 7.05
CA GLU A 22 -2.09 -11.46 7.43
C GLU A 22 -1.41 -10.22 6.85
N ALA A 23 -1.65 -9.89 5.57
CA ALA A 23 -1.18 -8.65 4.97
C ALA A 23 -1.74 -7.41 5.69
N ARG A 24 -3.05 -7.37 5.99
CA ARG A 24 -3.68 -6.27 6.73
C ARG A 24 -3.10 -6.09 8.13
N ARG A 25 -2.77 -7.20 8.82
CA ARG A 25 -2.10 -7.14 10.13
C ARG A 25 -0.71 -6.51 10.01
N LEU A 26 0.09 -6.96 9.03
CA LEU A 26 1.43 -6.43 8.81
C LEU A 26 1.40 -4.93 8.48
N ILE A 27 0.50 -4.49 7.58
CA ILE A 27 0.32 -3.07 7.22
C ILE A 27 0.06 -2.21 8.47
N ARG A 28 -0.86 -2.67 9.34
CA ARG A 28 -1.18 -1.98 10.58
C ARG A 28 0.02 -1.95 11.54
N ASP A 29 0.69 -3.08 11.72
CA ASP A 29 1.82 -3.19 12.65
C ASP A 29 3.02 -2.32 12.18
N LEU A 30 3.18 -2.14 10.86
CA LEU A 30 4.15 -1.23 10.25
C LEU A 30 3.72 0.25 10.24
N HIS A 31 2.53 0.58 10.75
CA HIS A 31 1.96 1.93 10.71
C HIS A 31 1.94 2.52 9.29
N MET A 32 1.65 1.66 8.31
CA MET A 32 1.55 2.06 6.90
C MET A 32 0.11 2.43 6.56
N THR A 33 -0.04 3.47 5.75
CA THR A 33 -1.31 3.82 5.11
C THR A 33 -1.24 3.34 3.67
N ILE A 34 -2.16 2.45 3.29
CA ILE A 34 -2.33 2.04 1.89
C ILE A 34 -3.31 2.98 1.22
N LEU A 35 -2.98 3.44 0.02
CA LEU A 35 -3.89 4.25 -0.79
C LEU A 35 -5.19 3.46 -1.04
N PRO A 36 -6.36 4.01 -0.67
CA PRO A 36 -7.63 3.33 -0.87
C PRO A 36 -7.95 3.18 -2.35
N ASP A 37 -8.62 2.08 -2.70
CA ASP A 37 -9.29 1.82 -3.98
C ASP A 37 -8.40 1.93 -5.24
N TRP A 38 -7.39 1.07 -5.34
CA TRP A 38 -6.68 0.89 -6.61
C TRP A 38 -7.59 0.21 -7.66
N PRO A 39 -7.83 0.84 -8.82
CA PRO A 39 -8.74 0.27 -9.81
C PRO A 39 -8.17 -1.04 -10.40
N PRO A 40 -9.02 -2.06 -10.60
CA PRO A 40 -8.58 -3.34 -11.16
C PRO A 40 -8.03 -3.14 -12.56
N SER A 41 -7.07 -3.99 -12.96
CA SER A 41 -6.49 -4.01 -14.30
C SER A 41 -5.95 -2.66 -14.79
N SER A 42 -5.43 -1.83 -13.88
CA SER A 42 -4.93 -0.49 -14.17
C SER A 42 -3.42 -0.36 -13.96
N PRO A 43 -2.57 -1.09 -14.70
CA PRO A 43 -1.12 -1.03 -14.57
C PRO A 43 -0.56 0.35 -14.97
N ASN A 44 -1.21 1.03 -15.92
CA ASN A 44 -0.83 2.37 -16.36
C ASN A 44 -0.87 3.44 -15.25
N LEU A 45 -1.56 3.18 -14.13
CA LEU A 45 -1.59 4.07 -12.98
C LEU A 45 -0.45 3.81 -11.98
N ASN A 46 0.25 2.68 -12.12
CA ASN A 46 1.28 2.25 -11.18
C ASN A 46 2.65 2.73 -11.69
N PRO A 47 3.32 3.67 -10.99
CA PRO A 47 4.58 4.23 -11.47
C PRO A 47 5.68 3.19 -11.67
N ILE A 48 5.64 2.07 -10.95
CA ILE A 48 6.65 1.01 -11.03
C ILE A 48 6.66 0.29 -12.38
N GLU A 49 5.55 0.32 -13.15
CA GLU A 49 5.49 -0.33 -14.46
C GLU A 49 6.36 0.40 -15.51
N ASN A 50 6.84 1.61 -15.20
CA ASN A 50 7.71 2.41 -16.06
C ASN A 50 9.18 2.44 -15.58
N VAL A 51 9.54 1.64 -14.57
CA VAL A 51 10.91 1.50 -14.02
C VAL A 51 11.60 0.30 -14.64
#